data_AF-A0A970WJI9-F1
#
_entry.id   AF-A0A970WJI9-F1
#
_cell.length_a   1.000
_cell.length_b   1.000
_cell.length_c   1.000
_cell.angle_alpha   90.00
_cell.angle_beta   90.00
_cell.angle_gamma   90.00
#
_symmetry.space_group_name_H-M   'P 1'
#
loop_
_entity.id
_entity.type
_entity.pdbx_description
1 polymer ?
#
loop_
_entity_poly.entity_id
_entity_poly.type
_entity_poly.pdbx_seq_one_letter_code
_entity_poly.pdbx_strand_id
1 'polypeptide(L)'
;MKREIDVITGCFLLAALTFIGDRVPAAESEGDPRAIVVEEVRNDRPSFMVRVDVDKPDRVYRGGEEMMVNVVSAKDGYLYLLYCDAGGMVTCLFPNAFGENNRIEAMRPVVLPQPPSPDKSSFRLRIGAPYGQEVLKAIVSLEPMDTGALGRLILAEGARARLSGVRAVYVEEAKDPGEWAEHHVKIVTQSPEGGDDATDSDSGTASRLQREAGGGPARRVGVFIGISDYTDERIRDLRVCHRDASEVAKTLREYGQIGQGWVLVNEQATRRNIEQTIRSRVAEATRPGDSVIIYWSGHGSRCADDGGDEKDGFDEYLVPHDGNLDSLATIRKTMILDDTFGRWIQELDGRRVVIVLDTCHSGGQSSGQKSIGAAPDPSVPVEFDFLDGELARVKDIGQRDTALLASSTSSQVSFERKEADLSTMTYFLVQELRSSQGPVTVTEAFEQLKTSVVDYVTKNFPGTTQTPILVDNLSGPFLLRP
;
A
#
# COMPACT_ATOMS: atom_id res chain seq x y z
N MET A 1 49.08 -33.22 -8.87
CA MET A 1 49.12 -33.13 -7.40
C MET A 1 49.73 -31.79 -7.02
N LYS A 2 49.14 -31.13 -6.03
CA LYS A 2 49.10 -29.67 -5.76
C LYS A 2 50.42 -29.01 -5.30
N ARG A 3 50.58 -27.74 -5.71
CA ARG A 3 51.32 -26.61 -5.08
C ARG A 3 50.54 -26.13 -3.82
N GLU A 4 50.99 -25.29 -2.88
CA GLU A 4 51.65 -23.97 -2.94
C GLU A 4 51.84 -23.51 -1.45
N ILE A 5 53.01 -23.05 -0.97
CA ILE A 5 53.58 -21.67 -0.87
C ILE A 5 53.34 -20.94 0.48
N ASP A 6 54.47 -20.59 1.11
CA ASP A 6 54.72 -19.59 2.19
C ASP A 6 54.88 -18.17 1.63
N VAL A 7 54.57 -17.10 2.40
CA VAL A 7 55.34 -15.81 2.42
C VAL A 7 55.17 -15.05 3.76
N ILE A 8 56.25 -14.37 4.14
CA ILE A 8 56.63 -13.66 5.38
C ILE A 8 56.38 -12.13 5.34
N THR A 9 56.11 -11.57 6.52
CA THR A 9 56.27 -10.20 7.13
C THR A 9 57.02 -9.04 6.41
N GLY A 10 56.46 -7.80 6.49
CA GLY A 10 57.23 -6.57 6.84
C GLY A 10 57.01 -5.20 6.11
N CYS A 11 56.73 -4.14 6.90
CA CYS A 11 57.10 -2.69 6.77
C CYS A 11 56.28 -1.61 5.98
N PHE A 12 56.49 -0.34 6.40
CA PHE A 12 56.14 1.02 5.89
C PHE A 12 54.87 1.72 6.44
N LEU A 13 54.74 3.06 6.60
CA LEU A 13 55.61 4.23 6.89
C LEU A 13 54.66 5.43 7.15
N LEU A 14 55.05 6.40 7.99
CA LEU A 14 54.28 7.62 8.34
C LEU A 14 54.53 8.75 7.30
N ALA A 15 53.49 9.46 6.86
CA ALA A 15 53.59 10.80 6.25
C ALA A 15 52.25 11.57 6.32
N ALA A 16 52.32 12.88 6.61
CA ALA A 16 51.21 13.82 6.69
C ALA A 16 51.20 14.77 5.48
N LEU A 17 50.02 15.26 5.04
CA LEU A 17 49.85 16.59 4.42
C LEU A 17 48.38 17.02 4.30
N THR A 18 48.19 18.31 4.56
CA THR A 18 46.99 19.16 4.65
C THR A 18 46.24 19.41 3.33
N PHE A 19 44.92 19.61 3.38
CA PHE A 19 44.19 20.47 2.43
C PHE A 19 43.03 21.25 3.08
N ILE A 20 42.76 22.41 2.47
CA ILE A 20 42.05 23.60 2.95
C ILE A 20 40.54 23.52 2.64
N GLY A 21 39.76 24.06 3.59
CA GLY A 21 38.40 24.63 3.52
C GLY A 21 37.48 24.29 2.35
N ASP A 22 36.30 23.76 2.69
CA ASP A 22 35.07 24.23 2.08
C ASP A 22 33.88 24.18 3.05
N ARG A 23 32.94 25.08 2.80
CA ARG A 23 31.80 25.47 3.64
C ARG A 23 30.89 24.29 4.00
N VAL A 24 30.52 24.21 5.28
CA VAL A 24 29.38 23.41 5.76
C VAL A 24 28.09 24.08 5.26
N PRO A 25 27.23 23.41 4.46
CA PRO A 25 25.86 23.86 4.28
C PRO A 25 25.05 23.47 5.53
N ALA A 26 24.32 24.46 6.05
CA ALA A 26 23.44 24.32 7.19
C ALA A 26 22.12 23.63 6.82
N ALA A 27 21.60 22.88 7.80
CA ALA A 27 20.20 22.51 8.03
C ALA A 27 19.51 21.62 6.99
N GLU A 28 19.72 20.31 7.11
CA GLU A 28 18.68 19.32 6.83
C GLU A 28 17.64 19.36 7.96
N SER A 29 16.36 19.36 7.61
CA SER A 29 15.24 19.40 8.55
C SER A 29 15.23 18.17 9.45
N GLU A 30 15.31 18.37 10.77
CA GLU A 30 15.10 17.32 11.78
C GLU A 30 13.71 16.70 11.61
N GLY A 31 13.65 15.51 11.00
CA GLY A 31 12.51 14.61 11.15
C GLY A 31 12.56 13.97 12.55
N ASP A 32 11.41 13.83 13.19
CA ASP A 32 11.26 13.26 14.53
C ASP A 32 11.85 11.83 14.59
N PRO A 33 12.94 11.59 15.34
CA PRO A 33 13.62 10.30 15.39
C PRO A 33 12.83 9.17 16.05
N ARG A 34 11.62 9.42 16.57
CA ARG A 34 10.94 8.52 17.53
C ARG A 34 9.66 7.86 17.02
N ALA A 35 9.05 8.38 15.96
CA ALA A 35 7.93 7.72 15.26
C ALA A 35 8.36 6.50 14.42
N ILE A 36 9.67 6.28 14.32
CA ILE A 36 10.32 5.38 13.38
C ILE A 36 10.17 3.89 13.78
N VAL A 37 10.16 3.57 15.07
CA VAL A 37 10.36 2.18 15.54
C VAL A 37 9.21 1.23 15.20
N VAL A 38 7.95 1.64 15.39
CA VAL A 38 6.81 0.74 15.13
C VAL A 38 6.44 0.75 13.65
N GLU A 39 6.62 1.88 12.96
CA GLU A 39 6.45 1.92 11.51
C GLU A 39 7.47 1.04 10.80
N GLU A 40 8.68 0.84 11.33
CA GLU A 40 9.72 0.01 10.70
C GLU A 40 9.43 -1.50 10.79
N VAL A 41 8.76 -1.99 11.85
CA VAL A 41 8.34 -3.41 11.94
C VAL A 41 7.32 -3.75 10.86
N ARG A 42 7.80 -4.18 9.69
CA ARG A 42 6.99 -4.48 8.50
C ARG A 42 7.33 -5.86 7.99
N ASN A 43 6.28 -6.59 7.60
CA ASN A 43 6.46 -7.67 6.65
C ASN A 43 6.19 -7.11 5.25
N ASP A 44 7.22 -7.03 4.42
CA ASP A 44 7.09 -6.57 3.03
C ASP A 44 6.35 -7.59 2.15
N ARG A 45 6.26 -8.85 2.58
CA ARG A 45 5.65 -9.97 1.84
C ARG A 45 4.89 -10.94 2.77
N PRO A 46 3.84 -10.49 3.46
CA PRO A 46 2.96 -11.40 4.17
C PRO A 46 2.11 -12.17 3.16
N SER A 47 1.88 -13.46 3.40
CA SER A 47 1.01 -14.31 2.57
C SER A 47 -0.49 -14.14 2.89
N PHE A 48 -0.84 -13.17 3.73
CA PHE A 48 -2.19 -12.95 4.21
C PHE A 48 -2.35 -11.53 4.76
N MET A 49 -3.59 -11.05 4.81
CA MET A 49 -3.90 -9.71 5.30
C MET A 49 -4.33 -9.71 6.76
N VAL A 50 -3.97 -8.65 7.47
CA VAL A 50 -4.44 -8.30 8.81
C VAL A 50 -4.98 -6.88 8.75
N ARG A 51 -5.96 -6.56 9.58
CA ARG A 51 -6.43 -5.20 9.79
C ARG A 51 -6.55 -4.92 11.25
N VAL A 52 -6.10 -3.74 11.65
CA VAL A 52 -6.46 -3.09 12.91
C VAL A 52 -7.16 -1.78 12.61
N ASP A 53 -8.18 -1.47 13.39
CA ASP A 53 -8.88 -0.19 13.35
C ASP A 53 -9.36 0.18 14.75
N VAL A 54 -9.83 1.41 14.91
CA VAL A 54 -10.32 1.95 16.18
C VAL A 54 -11.78 2.39 16.06
N ASP A 55 -12.47 2.57 17.19
CA ASP A 55 -13.90 2.87 17.22
C ASP A 55 -14.30 4.25 16.70
N LYS A 56 -13.35 5.20 16.65
CA LYS A 56 -13.60 6.55 16.15
C LYS A 56 -13.15 6.70 14.68
N PRO A 57 -14.06 7.04 13.75
CA PRO A 57 -13.72 7.19 12.32
C PRO A 57 -12.69 8.28 12.02
N ASP A 58 -12.65 9.35 12.82
CA ASP A 58 -11.67 10.43 12.70
C ASP A 58 -10.33 10.09 13.38
N ARG A 59 -10.28 9.00 14.15
CA ARG A 59 -9.11 8.51 14.89
C ARG A 59 -8.55 9.55 15.88
N VAL A 60 -9.40 10.47 16.35
CA VAL A 60 -9.01 11.50 17.32
C VAL A 60 -9.59 11.16 18.70
N TYR A 61 -8.70 11.08 19.69
CA TYR A 61 -9.07 10.84 21.08
C TYR A 61 -8.58 11.95 22.01
N ARG A 62 -9.28 12.15 23.12
CA ARG A 62 -8.94 13.09 24.18
C ARG A 62 -8.57 12.34 25.45
N GLY A 63 -7.72 12.96 26.27
CA GLY A 63 -7.26 12.40 27.52
C GLY A 63 -8.42 11.94 28.40
N GLY A 64 -8.36 10.70 28.85
CA GLY A 64 -9.36 10.07 29.68
C GLY A 64 -10.45 9.30 28.93
N GLU A 65 -10.57 9.45 27.61
CA GLU A 65 -11.45 8.63 26.78
C GLU A 65 -10.97 7.17 26.72
N GLU A 66 -11.90 6.26 26.46
CA GLU A 66 -11.61 4.85 26.23
C GLU A 66 -11.58 4.58 24.72
N MET A 67 -10.64 3.73 24.29
CA MET A 67 -10.48 3.30 22.90
C MET A 67 -10.86 1.83 22.78
N MET A 68 -11.65 1.50 21.77
CA MET A 68 -11.88 0.12 21.35
C MET A 68 -11.12 -0.11 20.05
N VAL A 69 -10.48 -1.27 19.97
CA VAL A 69 -9.65 -1.71 18.86
C VAL A 69 -10.33 -2.91 18.23
N ASN A 70 -10.52 -2.88 16.93
CA ASN A 70 -11.05 -4.00 16.17
C ASN A 70 -9.96 -4.59 15.28
N VAL A 71 -9.73 -5.90 15.38
CA VAL A 71 -8.75 -6.61 14.56
C VAL A 71 -9.43 -7.71 13.76
N VAL A 72 -9.09 -7.83 12.48
CA VAL A 72 -9.54 -8.92 11.58
C VAL A 72 -8.29 -9.50 10.89
N SER A 73 -8.25 -10.82 10.72
CA SER A 73 -7.16 -11.53 10.03
C SER A 73 -7.72 -12.46 8.96
N ALA A 74 -7.08 -12.55 7.79
CA ALA A 74 -7.47 -13.48 6.73
C ALA A 74 -7.25 -14.94 7.11
N LYS A 75 -6.26 -15.21 7.97
CA LYS A 75 -5.88 -16.54 8.45
C LYS A 75 -6.05 -16.65 9.97
N ASP A 76 -6.29 -17.87 10.46
CA ASP A 76 -6.21 -18.14 11.88
C ASP A 76 -4.77 -17.88 12.36
N GLY A 77 -4.61 -17.25 13.52
CA GLY A 77 -3.28 -16.81 13.95
C GLY A 77 -3.19 -16.42 15.40
N TYR A 78 -2.05 -15.89 15.80
CA TYR A 78 -1.78 -15.36 17.13
C TYR A 78 -1.60 -13.85 17.02
N LEU A 79 -2.49 -13.09 17.67
CA LEU A 79 -2.52 -11.62 17.62
C LEU A 79 -1.56 -10.99 18.63
N TYR A 80 -0.79 -10.02 18.19
CA TYR A 80 0.02 -9.15 19.02
C TYR A 80 -0.36 -7.70 18.70
N LEU A 81 -0.95 -7.00 19.66
CA LEU A 81 -1.32 -5.60 19.54
C LEU A 81 -0.27 -4.73 20.22
N LEU A 82 0.51 -4.03 19.41
CA LEU A 82 1.54 -3.10 19.85
C LEU A 82 1.03 -1.66 19.77
N TYR A 83 1.44 -0.83 20.72
CA TYR A 83 1.08 0.57 20.79
C TYR A 83 2.33 1.41 21.03
N CYS A 84 2.53 2.43 20.18
CA CYS A 84 3.58 3.44 20.32
C CYS A 84 2.92 4.75 20.74
N ASP A 85 3.25 5.24 21.94
CA ASP A 85 2.77 6.53 22.40
C ASP A 85 3.50 7.72 21.75
N ALA A 86 3.05 8.95 22.03
CA ALA A 86 3.64 10.16 21.46
C ALA A 86 5.07 10.44 21.97
N GLY A 87 5.50 9.74 23.02
CA GLY A 87 6.87 9.77 23.53
C GLY A 87 7.80 8.77 22.84
N GLY A 88 7.27 7.88 22.00
CA GLY A 88 7.99 6.80 21.34
C GLY A 88 8.11 5.53 22.20
N MET A 89 7.34 5.40 23.28
CA MET A 89 7.33 4.20 24.10
C MET A 89 6.44 3.13 23.46
N VAL A 90 7.04 1.98 23.15
CA VAL A 90 6.34 0.81 22.60
C VAL A 90 5.86 -0.10 23.72
N THR A 91 4.58 -0.41 23.73
CA THR A 91 3.92 -1.29 24.70
C THR A 91 3.14 -2.39 23.97
N CYS A 92 3.28 -3.64 24.41
CA CYS A 92 2.39 -4.72 23.98
C CYS A 92 1.09 -4.62 24.79
N LEU A 93 0.00 -4.20 24.13
CA LEU A 93 -1.33 -4.11 24.71
C LEU A 93 -2.05 -5.46 24.74
N PHE A 94 -1.72 -6.38 23.84
CA PHE A 94 -2.30 -7.72 23.79
C PHE A 94 -1.34 -8.71 23.12
N PRO A 95 -1.13 -9.93 23.64
CA PRO A 95 -1.63 -10.43 24.92
C PRO A 95 -1.08 -9.64 26.12
N ASN A 96 -1.82 -9.65 27.23
CA ASN A 96 -1.41 -9.00 28.47
C ASN A 96 -1.85 -9.83 29.69
N ALA A 97 -1.52 -9.40 30.90
CA ALA A 97 -1.85 -10.11 32.15
C ALA A 97 -3.36 -10.31 32.40
N PHE A 98 -4.22 -9.58 31.70
CA PHE A 98 -5.68 -9.68 31.77
C PHE A 98 -6.27 -10.46 30.58
N GLY A 99 -5.47 -10.79 29.57
CA GLY A 99 -5.86 -11.49 28.36
C GLY A 99 -4.67 -12.16 27.70
N GLU A 100 -4.35 -13.39 28.14
CA GLU A 100 -3.16 -14.13 27.71
C GLU A 100 -3.38 -14.95 26.42
N ASN A 101 -4.62 -15.40 26.17
CA ASN A 101 -4.92 -16.17 24.96
C ASN A 101 -5.12 -15.23 23.77
N ASN A 102 -4.09 -15.14 22.93
CA ASN A 102 -4.09 -14.34 21.72
C ASN A 102 -4.39 -15.10 20.43
N ARG A 103 -4.84 -16.36 20.49
CA ARG A 103 -5.30 -17.08 19.30
C ARG A 103 -6.57 -16.42 18.76
N ILE A 104 -6.59 -16.14 17.46
CA ILE A 104 -7.71 -15.57 16.72
C ILE A 104 -8.10 -16.47 15.55
N GLU A 105 -9.37 -16.40 15.14
CA GLU A 105 -9.93 -17.15 14.01
C GLU A 105 -9.98 -16.24 12.77
N ALA A 106 -9.75 -16.83 11.59
CA ALA A 106 -9.85 -16.18 10.29
C ALA A 106 -11.21 -15.52 10.11
N MET A 107 -11.21 -14.30 9.58
CA MET A 107 -12.40 -13.51 9.23
C MET A 107 -13.36 -13.23 10.39
N ARG A 108 -12.96 -13.52 11.63
CA ARG A 108 -13.75 -13.25 12.83
C ARG A 108 -13.18 -12.04 13.56
N PRO A 109 -13.89 -10.89 13.57
CA PRO A 109 -13.40 -9.70 14.23
C PRO A 109 -13.18 -9.91 15.72
N VAL A 110 -12.03 -9.46 16.21
CA VAL A 110 -11.66 -9.44 17.62
C VAL A 110 -11.68 -8.00 18.09
N VAL A 111 -12.61 -7.69 18.99
CA VAL A 111 -12.71 -6.38 19.63
C VAL A 111 -11.96 -6.42 20.96
N LEU A 112 -11.01 -5.50 21.11
CA LEU A 112 -10.17 -5.32 22.28
C LEU A 112 -10.42 -3.92 22.88
N PRO A 113 -10.54 -3.80 24.20
CA PRO A 113 -10.64 -4.90 25.16
C PRO A 113 -11.91 -5.75 24.98
N GLN A 114 -11.83 -7.05 25.28
CA GLN A 114 -13.01 -7.92 25.28
C GLN A 114 -13.91 -7.58 26.46
N PRO A 115 -15.25 -7.65 26.33
CA PRO A 115 -16.14 -7.45 27.47
C PRO A 115 -15.85 -8.48 28.57
N PRO A 116 -16.04 -8.12 29.86
CA PRO A 116 -15.83 -9.06 30.96
C PRO A 116 -16.73 -10.29 30.82
N SER A 117 -16.14 -11.47 31.02
CA SER A 117 -16.83 -12.76 30.99
C SER A 117 -16.82 -13.34 32.41
N PRO A 118 -17.79 -14.18 32.83
CA PRO A 118 -17.84 -14.75 34.18
C PRO A 118 -16.52 -15.37 34.65
N ASP A 119 -15.74 -15.91 33.72
CA ASP A 119 -14.48 -16.62 33.99
C ASP A 119 -13.22 -15.83 33.57
N LYS A 120 -13.35 -14.59 33.06
CA LYS A 120 -12.20 -13.78 32.58
C LYS A 120 -12.34 -12.30 32.95
N SER A 121 -11.31 -11.76 33.61
CA SER A 121 -11.14 -10.31 33.78
C SER A 121 -10.94 -9.61 32.44
N SER A 122 -11.55 -8.44 32.26
CA SER A 122 -11.31 -7.56 31.11
C SER A 122 -10.34 -6.44 31.49
N PHE A 123 -9.75 -5.76 30.50
CA PHE A 123 -8.95 -4.54 30.67
C PHE A 123 -9.62 -3.36 29.97
N ARG A 124 -9.10 -2.14 30.15
CA ARG A 124 -9.55 -0.94 29.44
C ARG A 124 -8.38 -0.22 28.82
N LEU A 125 -8.54 0.28 27.61
CA LEU A 125 -7.54 1.13 26.94
C LEU A 125 -7.97 2.57 27.12
N ARG A 126 -7.35 3.28 28.07
CA ARG A 126 -7.70 4.67 28.39
C ARG A 126 -6.57 5.59 27.95
N ILE A 127 -6.91 6.66 27.24
CA ILE A 127 -5.94 7.61 26.69
C ILE A 127 -5.32 8.45 27.81
N GLY A 128 -3.98 8.46 27.85
CA GLY A 128 -3.16 9.18 28.82
C GLY A 128 -2.06 10.00 28.14
N ALA A 129 -1.33 10.79 28.91
CA ALA A 129 -0.16 11.52 28.41
C ALA A 129 1.04 10.55 28.22
N PRO A 130 2.01 10.85 27.32
CA PRO A 130 2.08 12.04 26.47
C PRO A 130 1.06 12.02 25.33
N TYR A 131 0.57 13.21 24.95
CA TYR A 131 -0.40 13.36 23.85
C TYR A 131 0.28 13.75 22.55
N GLY A 132 -0.22 13.25 21.43
CA GLY A 132 0.32 13.58 20.11
C GLY A 132 -0.08 12.56 19.06
N GLN A 133 0.80 12.36 18.08
CA GLN A 133 0.62 11.32 17.08
C GLN A 133 1.12 9.99 17.62
N GLU A 134 0.29 8.97 17.52
CA GLU A 134 0.52 7.66 18.11
C GLU A 134 0.19 6.56 17.09
N VAL A 135 0.73 5.37 17.30
CA VAL A 135 0.57 4.25 16.37
C VAL A 135 0.08 3.03 17.11
N LEU A 136 -0.98 2.42 16.57
CA LEU A 136 -1.47 1.11 17.00
C LEU A 136 -1.22 0.11 15.88
N LYS A 137 -0.49 -0.97 16.19
CA LYS A 137 -0.10 -2.01 15.22
C LYS A 137 -0.59 -3.38 15.67
N ALA A 138 -1.29 -4.09 14.80
CA ALA A 138 -1.58 -5.50 14.96
C ALA A 138 -0.60 -6.32 14.13
N ILE A 139 0.00 -7.32 14.76
CA ILE A 139 0.78 -8.38 14.14
C ILE A 139 0.02 -9.68 14.35
N VAL A 140 -0.15 -10.48 13.31
CA VAL A 140 -0.68 -11.84 13.41
C VAL A 140 0.33 -12.80 12.84
N SER A 141 0.74 -13.79 13.63
CA SER A 141 1.61 -14.87 13.20
C SER A 141 0.85 -16.19 13.12
N LEU A 142 1.26 -17.08 12.21
CA LEU A 142 0.64 -18.41 12.12
C LEU A 142 1.06 -19.31 13.29
N GLU A 143 2.29 -19.12 13.79
CA GLU A 143 2.84 -19.79 14.97
C GLU A 143 3.01 -18.80 16.14
N PRO A 144 2.89 -19.23 17.41
CA PRO A 144 3.10 -18.33 18.54
C PRO A 144 4.53 -17.79 18.57
N MET A 145 4.66 -16.46 18.60
CA MET A 145 5.94 -15.80 18.83
C MET A 145 6.30 -15.84 20.33
N ASP A 146 7.55 -16.18 20.63
CA ASP A 146 8.11 -15.99 21.96
C ASP A 146 8.42 -14.50 22.25
N THR A 147 8.59 -14.15 23.53
CA THR A 147 8.87 -12.77 23.95
C THR A 147 10.21 -12.23 23.42
N GLY A 148 11.16 -13.12 23.12
CA GLY A 148 12.43 -12.76 22.49
C GLY A 148 12.29 -12.46 20.99
N ALA A 149 11.41 -13.16 20.28
CA ALA A 149 11.07 -12.93 18.88
C ALA A 149 10.30 -11.61 18.71
N LEU A 150 9.31 -11.37 19.56
CA LEU A 150 8.62 -10.07 19.62
C LEU A 150 9.59 -8.95 19.97
N GLY A 151 10.46 -9.17 20.97
CA GLY A 151 11.51 -8.23 21.34
C GLY A 151 12.49 -7.96 20.22
N ARG A 152 12.89 -8.97 19.43
CA ARG A 152 13.74 -8.81 18.25
C ARG A 152 13.03 -8.05 17.13
N LEU A 153 11.75 -8.32 16.86
CA LEU A 153 10.96 -7.52 15.91
C LEU A 153 10.95 -6.04 16.31
N ILE A 154 10.79 -5.76 17.60
CA ILE A 154 10.80 -4.39 18.14
C ILE A 154 12.20 -3.77 18.15
N LEU A 155 13.28 -4.56 18.33
CA LEU A 155 14.67 -4.07 18.55
C LEU A 155 15.59 -4.14 17.32
N ALA A 156 15.28 -4.95 16.30
CA ALA A 156 16.15 -5.20 15.15
C ALA A 156 16.32 -3.98 14.22
N GLU A 157 15.43 -2.98 14.33
CA GLU A 157 15.42 -1.79 13.49
C GLU A 157 15.40 -0.53 14.36
N GLY A 158 16.54 -0.24 15.00
CA GLY A 158 16.81 1.09 15.56
C GLY A 158 16.22 1.42 16.95
N ALA A 159 15.44 0.54 17.58
CA ALA A 159 14.89 0.82 18.90
C ALA A 159 15.94 0.75 20.02
N ARG A 160 16.56 1.88 20.37
CA ARG A 160 17.12 2.07 21.72
C ARG A 160 15.99 2.29 22.75
N ALA A 161 15.10 1.31 22.90
CA ALA A 161 14.22 1.27 24.05
C ALA A 161 15.02 0.73 25.25
N ARG A 162 15.29 1.59 26.25
CA ARG A 162 15.79 1.15 27.55
C ARG A 162 14.71 0.31 28.24
N LEU A 163 14.65 -0.98 27.93
CA LEU A 163 14.04 -1.96 28.82
C LEU A 163 14.91 -2.01 30.08
N SER A 164 14.39 -1.47 31.18
CA SER A 164 15.08 -1.46 32.46
C SER A 164 15.50 -2.88 32.86
N GLY A 165 16.80 -3.16 32.84
CA GLY A 165 17.37 -4.41 33.36
C GLY A 165 18.15 -5.28 32.37
N VAL A 166 18.13 -5.00 31.07
CA VAL A 166 18.87 -5.82 30.08
C VAL A 166 20.13 -5.10 29.63
N ARG A 167 21.30 -5.63 30.01
CA ARG A 167 22.60 -5.15 29.52
C ARG A 167 22.79 -5.63 28.08
N ALA A 168 22.91 -4.66 27.16
CA ALA A 168 23.47 -4.71 25.81
C ALA A 168 23.45 -6.10 25.11
N VAL A 169 22.53 -6.28 24.17
CA VAL A 169 22.49 -7.45 23.26
C VAL A 169 22.88 -6.98 21.86
N TYR A 170 23.80 -7.71 21.23
CA TYR A 170 24.26 -7.50 19.86
C TYR A 170 23.32 -8.25 18.88
N VAL A 171 23.16 -7.72 17.67
CA VAL A 171 22.31 -8.31 16.61
C VAL A 171 23.07 -9.46 15.93
N GLU A 172 22.56 -10.68 16.07
CA GLU A 172 22.82 -11.80 15.16
C GLU A 172 21.62 -11.95 14.22
N GLU A 173 21.89 -12.35 12.97
CA GLU A 173 20.91 -12.60 11.92
C GLU A 173 19.91 -13.67 12.41
N ALA A 174 18.71 -13.23 12.78
CA ALA A 174 17.68 -14.11 13.31
C ALA A 174 17.07 -14.93 12.17
N LYS A 175 16.89 -16.23 12.41
CA LYS A 175 15.94 -17.04 11.63
C LYS A 175 14.61 -16.30 11.56
N ASP A 176 14.04 -16.27 10.35
CA ASP A 176 12.70 -15.76 10.04
C ASP A 176 11.70 -16.14 11.15
N PRO A 177 10.97 -15.20 11.78
CA PRO A 177 10.03 -15.47 12.88
C PRO A 177 8.82 -16.36 12.52
N GLY A 178 8.83 -17.00 11.34
CA GLY A 178 7.72 -17.73 10.75
C GLY A 178 6.90 -16.82 9.84
N GLU A 179 5.84 -17.34 9.23
CA GLU A 179 4.93 -16.56 8.39
C GLU A 179 4.02 -15.67 9.26
N TRP A 180 4.04 -14.35 9.01
CA TRP A 180 3.27 -13.35 9.76
C TRP A 180 2.80 -12.20 8.88
N ALA A 181 1.78 -11.47 9.33
CA ALA A 181 1.24 -10.29 8.67
C ALA A 181 0.99 -9.17 9.68
N GLU A 182 0.93 -7.94 9.20
CA GLU A 182 0.73 -6.77 10.06
C GLU A 182 -0.11 -5.69 9.41
N HIS A 183 -0.71 -4.86 10.24
CA HIS A 183 -1.36 -3.62 9.85
C HIS A 183 -1.27 -2.64 11.00
N HIS A 184 -1.31 -1.34 10.70
CA HIS A 184 -1.32 -0.31 11.72
C HIS A 184 -2.25 0.83 11.38
N VAL A 185 -2.67 1.55 12.41
CA VAL A 185 -3.41 2.81 12.30
C VAL A 185 -2.72 3.88 13.12
N LYS A 186 -2.68 5.08 12.57
CA LYS A 186 -2.27 6.29 13.27
C LYS A 186 -3.48 6.88 13.97
N ILE A 187 -3.30 7.25 15.23
CA ILE A 187 -4.30 7.99 16.01
C ILE A 187 -3.70 9.30 16.49
N VAL A 188 -4.55 10.28 16.76
CA VAL A 188 -4.16 11.56 17.35
C VAL A 188 -4.77 11.68 18.72
N THR A 189 -3.95 11.81 19.76
CA THR A 189 -4.39 12.02 21.13
C THR A 189 -4.18 13.48 21.54
N GLN A 190 -5.10 14.00 22.33
CA GLN A 190 -5.09 15.40 22.79
C GLN A 190 -5.27 15.46 24.30
N SER A 191 -4.71 16.48 24.93
CA SER A 191 -4.98 16.76 26.33
C SER A 191 -6.48 16.96 26.59
N PRO A 192 -7.00 16.58 27.76
CA PRO A 192 -8.34 16.97 28.16
C PRO A 192 -8.42 18.52 28.15
N GLU A 193 -9.47 19.11 27.58
CA GLU A 193 -9.65 20.56 27.67
C GLU A 193 -9.85 20.96 29.14
N GLY A 194 -8.94 21.78 29.68
CA GLY A 194 -8.98 22.32 31.04
C GLY A 194 -7.92 21.75 31.99
N GLY A 195 -6.70 22.29 31.90
CA GLY A 195 -5.64 22.10 32.88
C GLY A 195 -4.55 23.14 32.67
N ASP A 196 -4.52 24.15 33.55
CA ASP A 196 -3.52 25.22 33.55
C ASP A 196 -2.12 24.65 33.73
N ASP A 197 -1.36 24.55 32.63
CA ASP A 197 0.11 24.61 32.63
C ASP A 197 0.58 25.02 31.22
N ALA A 198 0.10 26.19 30.79
CA ALA A 198 0.68 26.91 29.66
C ALA A 198 1.86 27.75 30.16
N THR A 199 3.06 27.18 30.17
CA THR A 199 4.24 28.02 29.93
C THR A 199 4.31 28.29 28.43
N ASP A 200 3.89 29.51 28.12
CA ASP A 200 3.87 30.20 26.84
C ASP A 200 5.16 30.01 26.01
N SER A 201 5.07 29.23 24.93
CA SER A 201 5.73 29.50 23.65
C SER A 201 5.26 28.52 22.57
N ASP A 202 4.78 29.08 21.45
CA ASP A 202 4.45 28.43 20.17
C ASP A 202 2.98 28.05 19.91
N SER A 203 2.09 29.04 20.02
CA SER A 203 0.69 28.99 19.58
C SER A 203 0.47 29.02 18.06
N GLY A 204 1.54 28.95 17.25
CA GLY A 204 1.48 28.97 15.78
C GLY A 204 1.20 27.61 15.13
N THR A 205 1.63 26.51 15.76
CA THR A 205 1.64 25.19 15.13
C THR A 205 0.33 24.41 15.35
N ALA A 206 -0.27 24.52 16.55
CA ALA A 206 -1.53 23.87 16.90
C ALA A 206 -2.76 24.41 16.12
N SER A 207 -2.78 25.72 15.82
CA SER A 207 -3.85 26.38 15.07
C SER A 207 -3.90 25.95 13.59
N ARG A 208 -2.75 25.55 13.02
CA ARG A 208 -2.67 25.09 11.63
C ARG A 208 -3.20 23.67 11.47
N LEU A 209 -2.93 22.80 12.44
CA LEU A 209 -3.34 21.39 12.43
C LEU A 209 -4.81 21.20 12.80
N GLN A 210 -5.39 22.08 13.64
CA GLN A 210 -6.84 22.09 13.92
C GLN A 210 -7.70 22.40 12.67
N ARG A 211 -7.16 23.12 11.67
CA ARG A 211 -7.85 23.33 10.38
C ARG A 211 -7.81 22.11 9.47
N GLU A 212 -6.84 21.21 9.66
CA GLU A 212 -6.63 20.04 8.81
C GLU A 212 -7.46 18.82 9.27
N ALA A 213 -7.92 18.80 10.53
CA ALA A 213 -8.65 17.66 11.10
C ALA A 213 -10.19 17.68 10.97
N GLY A 214 -10.88 18.78 10.60
CA GLY A 214 -12.36 18.68 10.54
C GLY A 214 -13.14 19.93 10.15
N GLY A 215 -13.09 20.35 8.88
CA GLY A 215 -13.98 21.42 8.40
C GLY A 215 -13.88 21.85 6.94
N GLY A 216 -12.81 21.47 6.22
CA GLY A 216 -12.71 21.70 4.77
C GLY A 216 -13.50 20.69 3.93
N PRO A 217 -13.88 21.02 2.68
CA PRO A 217 -14.50 20.08 1.75
C PRO A 217 -13.61 18.85 1.53
N ALA A 218 -14.22 17.69 1.28
CA ALA A 218 -13.51 16.44 1.01
C ALA A 218 -12.53 16.62 -0.15
N ARG A 219 -11.27 16.21 0.07
CA ARG A 219 -10.22 16.33 -0.94
C ARG A 219 -10.36 15.21 -1.97
N ARG A 220 -9.91 15.50 -3.19
CA ARG A 220 -9.86 14.54 -4.30
C ARG A 220 -8.43 14.55 -4.84
N VAL A 221 -7.73 13.44 -4.73
CA VAL A 221 -6.35 13.29 -5.19
C VAL A 221 -6.21 12.15 -6.20
N GLY A 222 -5.13 12.15 -6.98
CA GLY A 222 -4.90 11.09 -7.96
C GLY A 222 -3.44 10.64 -8.10
N VAL A 223 -3.24 9.37 -8.38
CA VAL A 223 -1.94 8.78 -8.76
C VAL A 223 -2.09 8.22 -10.17
N PHE A 224 -1.27 8.69 -11.10
CA PHE A 224 -1.37 8.37 -12.53
C PHE A 224 -0.07 7.76 -13.00
N ILE A 225 -0.09 6.46 -13.29
CA ILE A 225 1.09 5.65 -13.56
C ILE A 225 1.04 5.17 -15.01
N GLY A 226 2.10 5.44 -15.77
CA GLY A 226 2.17 5.16 -17.20
C GLY A 226 3.54 4.66 -17.64
N ILE A 227 3.67 3.37 -17.96
CA ILE A 227 4.97 2.77 -18.33
C ILE A 227 4.96 2.33 -19.80
N SER A 228 5.80 2.98 -20.60
CA SER A 228 6.04 2.64 -22.00
C SER A 228 7.43 2.09 -22.25
N ASP A 229 8.40 2.51 -21.44
CA ASP A 229 9.80 2.12 -21.53
C ASP A 229 10.14 1.23 -20.33
N TYR A 230 10.73 0.06 -20.55
CA TYR A 230 11.14 -0.89 -19.51
C TYR A 230 12.65 -1.13 -19.55
N THR A 231 13.27 -1.17 -18.37
CA THR A 231 14.73 -1.35 -18.26
C THR A 231 15.21 -2.74 -18.70
N ASP A 232 14.36 -3.76 -18.56
CA ASP A 232 14.66 -5.12 -18.99
C ASP A 232 14.28 -5.30 -20.46
N GLU A 233 15.28 -5.47 -21.33
CA GLU A 233 15.10 -5.64 -22.78
C GLU A 233 14.22 -6.84 -23.19
N ARG A 234 13.98 -7.80 -22.27
CA ARG A 234 13.06 -8.92 -22.49
C ARG A 234 11.59 -8.49 -22.37
N ILE A 235 11.34 -7.36 -21.72
CA ILE A 235 10.03 -6.73 -21.62
C ILE A 235 9.90 -5.79 -22.80
N ARG A 236 8.89 -6.01 -23.63
CA ARG A 236 8.67 -5.19 -24.82
C ARG A 236 8.14 -3.82 -24.44
N ASP A 237 8.72 -2.76 -25.01
CA ASP A 237 8.19 -1.42 -24.85
C ASP A 237 6.78 -1.25 -25.44
N LEU A 238 5.99 -0.42 -24.75
CA LEU A 238 4.70 0.10 -25.21
C LEU A 238 4.90 1.51 -25.77
N ARG A 239 3.92 2.04 -26.50
CA ARG A 239 4.06 3.29 -27.26
C ARG A 239 3.32 4.47 -26.64
N VAL A 240 2.26 4.22 -25.86
CA VAL A 240 1.32 5.29 -25.47
C VAL A 240 1.06 5.41 -23.97
N CYS A 241 1.45 4.43 -23.14
CA CYS A 241 1.09 4.39 -21.71
C CYS A 241 1.56 5.60 -20.88
N HIS A 242 2.75 6.16 -21.17
CA HIS A 242 3.20 7.41 -20.53
C HIS A 242 2.29 8.61 -20.89
N ARG A 243 1.78 8.65 -22.13
CA ARG A 243 0.81 9.66 -22.59
C ARG A 243 -0.57 9.42 -21.98
N ASP A 244 -0.99 8.16 -21.87
CA ASP A 244 -2.23 7.77 -21.22
C ASP A 244 -2.33 8.34 -19.80
N ALA A 245 -1.33 8.06 -18.96
CA ALA A 245 -1.30 8.56 -17.58
C ALA A 245 -1.30 10.09 -17.52
N SER A 246 -0.52 10.74 -18.39
CA SER A 246 -0.45 12.20 -18.46
C SER A 246 -1.79 12.82 -18.87
N GLU A 247 -2.48 12.22 -19.84
CA GLU A 247 -3.73 12.74 -20.38
C GLU A 247 -4.91 12.52 -19.43
N VAL A 248 -4.95 11.37 -18.74
CA VAL A 248 -5.93 11.10 -17.68
C VAL A 248 -5.72 12.04 -16.51
N ALA A 249 -4.47 12.25 -16.07
CA ALA A 249 -4.15 13.20 -15.00
C ALA A 249 -4.62 14.62 -15.33
N LYS A 250 -4.35 15.08 -16.56
CA LYS A 250 -4.79 16.39 -17.04
C LYS A 250 -6.32 16.48 -17.05
N THR A 251 -6.99 15.47 -17.60
CA THR A 251 -8.45 15.44 -17.75
C THR A 251 -9.15 15.43 -16.39
N LEU A 252 -8.67 14.63 -15.43
CA LEU A 252 -9.26 14.58 -14.09
C LEU A 252 -8.91 15.79 -13.23
N ARG A 253 -7.79 16.48 -13.48
CA ARG A 253 -7.53 17.79 -12.89
C ARG A 253 -8.55 18.83 -13.38
N GLU A 254 -8.84 18.84 -14.68
CA GLU A 254 -9.72 19.83 -15.31
C GLU A 254 -11.21 19.58 -15.02
N TYR A 255 -11.65 18.33 -15.16
CA TYR A 255 -13.07 17.96 -15.07
C TYR A 255 -13.41 17.15 -13.81
N GLY A 256 -12.43 16.42 -13.25
CA GLY A 256 -12.63 15.56 -12.08
C GLY A 256 -12.35 16.23 -10.74
N GLN A 257 -12.06 17.53 -10.73
CA GLN A 257 -11.72 18.33 -9.55
C GLN A 257 -10.59 17.70 -8.70
N ILE A 258 -9.62 17.03 -9.34
CA ILE A 258 -8.46 16.48 -8.66
C ILE A 258 -7.52 17.63 -8.29
N GLY A 259 -7.48 17.97 -7.00
CA GLY A 259 -6.69 19.08 -6.47
C GLY A 259 -5.19 18.80 -6.46
N GLN A 260 -4.80 17.55 -6.18
CA GLN A 260 -3.41 17.10 -6.20
C GLN A 260 -3.29 15.80 -6.99
N GLY A 261 -2.33 15.74 -7.91
CA GLY A 261 -2.10 14.56 -8.74
C GLY A 261 -0.61 14.27 -8.90
N TRP A 262 -0.19 13.04 -8.64
CA TRP A 262 1.17 12.56 -8.91
C TRP A 262 1.18 11.77 -10.21
N VAL A 263 2.02 12.17 -11.14
CA VAL A 263 2.17 11.51 -12.45
C VAL A 263 3.53 10.84 -12.47
N LEU A 264 3.55 9.51 -12.56
CA LEU A 264 4.75 8.69 -12.63
C LEU A 264 4.81 8.03 -14.00
N VAL A 265 5.75 8.45 -14.84
CA VAL A 265 5.92 7.91 -16.20
C VAL A 265 7.32 7.37 -16.42
N ASN A 266 7.41 6.23 -17.12
CA ASN A 266 8.67 5.55 -17.49
C ASN A 266 9.65 5.49 -16.30
N GLU A 267 10.85 6.08 -16.41
CA GLU A 267 11.89 6.12 -15.38
C GLU A 267 11.43 6.60 -13.99
N GLN A 268 10.32 7.33 -13.90
CA GLN A 268 9.74 7.76 -12.63
C GLN A 268 8.85 6.69 -12.00
N ALA A 269 8.29 5.78 -12.80
CA ALA A 269 7.39 4.70 -12.40
C ALA A 269 8.16 3.43 -12.00
N THR A 270 9.18 3.59 -11.16
CA THR A 270 9.85 2.45 -10.50
C THR A 270 8.98 1.88 -9.39
N ARG A 271 9.17 0.60 -9.04
CA ARG A 271 8.44 -0.07 -7.94
C ARG A 271 8.47 0.78 -6.67
N ARG A 272 9.66 1.28 -6.31
CA ARG A 272 9.89 2.11 -5.12
C ARG A 272 9.10 3.42 -5.17
N ASN A 273 9.12 4.13 -6.29
CA ASN A 273 8.45 5.43 -6.41
C ASN A 273 6.92 5.28 -6.39
N ILE A 274 6.41 4.21 -7.01
CA ILE A 274 4.98 3.87 -6.97
C ILE A 274 4.56 3.56 -5.54
N GLU A 275 5.30 2.69 -4.85
CA GLU A 275 5.07 2.34 -3.45
C GLU A 275 5.06 3.58 -2.54
N GLN A 276 6.11 4.40 -2.61
CA GLN A 276 6.23 5.62 -1.80
C GLN A 276 5.10 6.62 -2.09
N THR A 277 4.64 6.70 -3.34
CA THR A 277 3.55 7.61 -3.71
C THR A 277 2.23 7.16 -3.11
N ILE A 278 1.88 5.88 -3.24
CA ILE A 278 0.60 5.34 -2.73
C ILE A 278 0.61 5.30 -1.20
N ARG A 279 1.64 4.72 -0.58
CA ARG A 279 1.67 4.49 0.88
C ARG A 279 1.96 5.74 1.69
N SER A 280 2.83 6.62 1.20
CA SER A 280 3.25 7.81 1.95
C SER A 280 2.54 9.06 1.45
N ARG A 281 2.74 9.44 0.18
CA ARG A 281 2.30 10.76 -0.31
C ARG A 281 0.77 10.90 -0.36
N VAL A 282 0.06 9.86 -0.80
CA VAL A 282 -1.42 9.88 -0.80
C VAL A 282 -1.93 9.90 0.64
N ALA A 283 -1.39 9.04 1.51
CA ALA A 283 -1.80 8.97 2.92
C ALA A 283 -1.59 10.30 3.65
N GLU A 284 -0.49 11.02 3.39
CA GLU A 284 -0.20 12.36 3.94
C GLU A 284 -1.13 13.45 3.39
N ALA A 285 -1.49 13.38 2.10
CA ALA A 285 -2.30 14.40 1.45
C ALA A 285 -3.80 14.28 1.76
N THR A 286 -4.24 13.14 2.29
CA THR A 286 -5.65 12.78 2.45
C THR A 286 -5.98 12.31 3.86
N ARG A 287 -7.25 12.36 4.20
CA ARG A 287 -7.82 11.83 5.45
C ARG A 287 -9.04 10.94 5.17
N PRO A 288 -9.54 10.16 6.14
CA PRO A 288 -10.82 9.48 6.00
C PRO A 288 -11.93 10.41 5.49
N GLY A 289 -12.73 9.93 4.54
CA GLY A 289 -13.75 10.70 3.81
C GLY A 289 -13.27 11.34 2.50
N ASP A 290 -11.97 11.44 2.25
CA ASP A 290 -11.43 11.94 0.99
C ASP A 290 -11.50 10.87 -0.12
N SER A 291 -11.33 11.31 -1.37
CA SER A 291 -11.36 10.45 -2.55
C SER A 291 -9.99 10.32 -3.21
N VAL A 292 -9.62 9.11 -3.59
CA VAL A 292 -8.37 8.77 -4.26
C VAL A 292 -8.68 8.08 -5.59
N ILE A 293 -8.09 8.55 -6.68
CA ILE A 293 -8.13 7.85 -7.98
C ILE A 293 -6.73 7.33 -8.29
N ILE A 294 -6.58 6.03 -8.50
CA ILE A 294 -5.32 5.42 -8.94
C ILE A 294 -5.54 4.92 -10.35
N TYR A 295 -4.74 5.41 -11.29
CA TYR A 295 -4.79 5.04 -12.70
C TYR A 295 -3.48 4.37 -13.08
N TRP A 296 -3.56 3.22 -13.72
CA TRP A 296 -2.42 2.47 -14.23
C TRP A 296 -2.58 2.22 -15.73
N SER A 297 -1.53 2.49 -16.50
CA SER A 297 -1.38 1.99 -17.85
C SER A 297 0.02 1.44 -18.07
N GLY A 298 0.10 0.19 -18.51
CA GLY A 298 1.37 -0.51 -18.70
C GLY A 298 1.15 -2.00 -18.85
N HIS A 299 2.20 -2.77 -18.62
CA HIS A 299 2.13 -4.23 -18.63
C HIS A 299 1.58 -4.82 -17.33
N GLY A 300 0.91 -5.96 -17.50
CA GLY A 300 0.51 -6.88 -16.43
C GLY A 300 0.73 -8.32 -16.90
N SER A 301 1.00 -9.21 -15.95
CA SER A 301 1.20 -10.64 -16.20
C SER A 301 0.97 -11.45 -14.90
N ARG A 302 1.42 -12.71 -14.88
CA ARG A 302 1.27 -13.63 -13.76
C ARG A 302 2.50 -14.51 -13.56
N CYS A 303 2.70 -15.02 -12.36
CA CYS A 303 3.71 -16.04 -12.02
C CYS A 303 3.08 -17.15 -11.18
N ALA A 304 3.72 -18.32 -11.12
CA ALA A 304 3.22 -19.42 -10.30
C ALA A 304 3.19 -19.01 -8.81
N ASP A 305 2.07 -19.26 -8.13
CA ASP A 305 1.81 -18.95 -6.72
C ASP A 305 2.87 -19.57 -5.78
N ASP A 306 3.15 -18.88 -4.66
CA ASP A 306 4.06 -19.26 -3.57
C ASP A 306 3.46 -18.87 -2.20
N GLY A 307 2.20 -19.21 -2.02
CA GLY A 307 1.41 -18.98 -0.80
C GLY A 307 0.22 -19.94 -0.67
N GLY A 308 -0.22 -20.51 -1.79
CA GLY A 308 -1.29 -21.51 -1.86
C GLY A 308 -2.66 -20.94 -1.57
N ASP A 309 -2.80 -19.62 -1.61
CA ASP A 309 -4.03 -18.90 -1.35
C ASP A 309 -4.82 -18.59 -2.62
N GLU A 310 -4.23 -18.78 -3.80
CA GLU A 310 -4.91 -18.66 -5.09
C GLU A 310 -5.44 -20.00 -5.62
N LYS A 311 -6.68 -19.99 -6.12
CA LYS A 311 -7.38 -21.22 -6.52
C LYS A 311 -6.87 -21.80 -7.84
N ASP A 312 -6.29 -20.96 -8.69
CA ASP A 312 -5.76 -21.34 -10.00
C ASP A 312 -4.23 -21.57 -9.98
N GLY A 313 -3.57 -21.23 -8.86
CA GLY A 313 -2.14 -21.43 -8.63
C GLY A 313 -1.23 -20.37 -9.27
N PHE A 314 -1.73 -19.15 -9.55
CA PHE A 314 -0.93 -18.06 -10.08
C PHE A 314 -1.13 -16.74 -9.30
N ASP A 315 -0.04 -16.03 -9.01
CA ASP A 315 -0.06 -14.63 -8.56
C ASP A 315 -0.09 -13.71 -9.78
N GLU A 316 -1.00 -12.74 -9.83
CA GLU A 316 -0.94 -11.67 -10.82
C GLU A 316 -0.06 -10.50 -10.40
N TYR A 317 0.52 -9.80 -11.37
CA TYR A 317 1.34 -8.62 -11.10
C TYR A 317 1.29 -7.54 -12.16
N LEU A 318 1.49 -6.31 -11.70
CA LEU A 318 1.77 -5.13 -12.50
C LEU A 318 3.29 -4.96 -12.66
N VAL A 319 3.70 -4.42 -13.80
CA VAL A 319 5.12 -4.33 -14.20
C VAL A 319 5.59 -2.88 -14.12
N PRO A 320 6.41 -2.51 -13.12
CA PRO A 320 7.06 -1.21 -13.06
C PRO A 320 8.14 -1.05 -14.14
N HIS A 321 8.63 0.16 -14.34
CA HIS A 321 9.74 0.45 -15.26
C HIS A 321 11.01 -0.38 -14.96
N ASP A 322 11.31 -0.61 -13.69
CA ASP A 322 12.43 -1.41 -13.19
C ASP A 322 12.07 -2.88 -12.95
N GLY A 323 10.96 -3.36 -13.54
CA GLY A 323 10.58 -4.77 -13.54
C GLY A 323 11.62 -5.64 -14.28
N ASN A 324 11.95 -6.80 -13.71
CA ASN A 324 12.99 -7.68 -14.24
C ASN A 324 12.56 -9.17 -14.23
N LEU A 325 12.80 -9.86 -15.35
CA LEU A 325 12.41 -11.25 -15.62
C LEU A 325 13.53 -12.29 -15.41
N ASP A 326 14.62 -11.96 -14.71
CA ASP A 326 15.80 -12.83 -14.53
C ASP A 326 15.49 -14.16 -13.84
N SER A 327 14.60 -14.13 -12.84
CA SER A 327 14.20 -15.31 -12.08
C SER A 327 12.86 -15.03 -11.38
N LEU A 328 12.17 -16.08 -10.92
CA LEU A 328 10.96 -15.92 -10.11
C LEU A 328 11.21 -15.07 -8.85
N ALA A 329 12.34 -15.27 -8.17
CA ALA A 329 12.70 -14.47 -7.00
C ALA A 329 12.91 -12.98 -7.35
N THR A 330 13.45 -12.69 -8.54
CA THR A 330 13.60 -11.32 -9.06
C THR A 330 12.23 -10.73 -9.40
N ILE A 331 11.38 -11.47 -10.11
CA ILE A 331 10.01 -11.07 -10.46
C ILE A 331 9.25 -10.67 -9.19
N ARG A 332 9.24 -11.52 -8.15
CA ARG A 332 8.62 -11.22 -6.85
C ARG A 332 9.21 -10.00 -6.14
N LYS A 333 10.44 -9.61 -6.48
CA LYS A 333 11.11 -8.44 -5.89
C LYS A 333 10.84 -7.16 -6.65
N THR A 334 10.76 -7.23 -7.97
CA THR A 334 10.71 -6.03 -8.84
C THR A 334 9.30 -5.74 -9.35
N MET A 335 8.43 -6.74 -9.46
CA MET A 335 7.04 -6.55 -9.86
C MET A 335 6.17 -6.14 -8.66
N ILE A 336 4.97 -5.64 -8.96
CA ILE A 336 3.95 -5.32 -7.96
C ILE A 336 2.90 -6.43 -8.04
N LEU A 337 3.01 -7.43 -7.16
CA LEU A 337 1.99 -8.47 -7.00
C LEU A 337 0.66 -7.83 -6.55
N ASP A 338 -0.45 -8.42 -6.94
CA ASP A 338 -1.80 -8.06 -6.52
C ASP A 338 -1.95 -8.00 -4.99
N ASP A 339 -1.44 -8.97 -4.24
CA ASP A 339 -1.38 -8.97 -2.77
C ASP A 339 -0.66 -7.73 -2.22
N THR A 340 0.45 -7.38 -2.86
CA THR A 340 1.25 -6.22 -2.45
C THR A 340 0.50 -4.93 -2.74
N PHE A 341 -0.15 -4.86 -3.90
CA PHE A 341 -0.97 -3.71 -4.26
C PHE A 341 -2.21 -3.60 -3.35
N GLY A 342 -2.93 -4.69 -3.12
CA GLY A 342 -4.09 -4.78 -2.22
C GLY A 342 -3.78 -4.28 -0.81
N ARG A 343 -2.61 -4.60 -0.27
CA ARG A 343 -2.13 -4.03 1.01
C ARG A 343 -1.89 -2.53 0.95
N TRP A 344 -1.28 -2.00 -0.11
CA TRP A 344 -1.12 -0.55 -0.27
C TRP A 344 -2.47 0.16 -0.36
N ILE A 345 -3.46 -0.47 -1.00
CA ILE A 345 -4.84 0.03 -1.06
C ILE A 345 -5.53 -0.06 0.31
N GLN A 346 -5.27 -1.11 1.09
CA GLN A 346 -5.78 -1.27 2.45
C GLN A 346 -5.31 -0.13 3.38
N GLU A 347 -4.07 0.34 3.24
CA GLU A 347 -3.53 1.47 4.03
C GLU A 347 -4.29 2.79 3.78
N LEU A 348 -5.05 2.89 2.69
CA LEU A 348 -5.91 4.02 2.39
C LEU A 348 -7.29 3.93 3.05
N ASP A 349 -7.44 3.05 4.03
CA ASP A 349 -8.66 2.87 4.81
C ASP A 349 -9.37 4.17 5.22
N GLY A 350 -10.70 4.14 5.13
CA GLY A 350 -11.59 5.27 5.39
C GLY A 350 -11.68 6.26 4.22
N ARG A 351 -10.89 6.10 3.16
CA ARG A 351 -11.00 6.89 1.92
C ARG A 351 -11.77 6.12 0.87
N ARG A 352 -12.35 6.85 -0.08
CA ARG A 352 -13.02 6.27 -1.25
C ARG A 352 -12.01 6.12 -2.38
N VAL A 353 -11.68 4.90 -2.75
CA VAL A 353 -10.60 4.61 -3.71
C VAL A 353 -11.19 4.07 -5.01
N VAL A 354 -10.88 4.70 -6.15
CA VAL A 354 -11.20 4.14 -7.47
C VAL A 354 -9.90 3.81 -8.19
N ILE A 355 -9.77 2.56 -8.60
CA ILE A 355 -8.63 2.03 -9.33
C ILE A 355 -9.06 1.85 -10.78
N VAL A 356 -8.27 2.37 -11.72
CA VAL A 356 -8.49 2.22 -13.16
C VAL A 356 -7.27 1.54 -13.76
N LEU A 357 -7.45 0.32 -14.28
CA LEU A 357 -6.35 -0.48 -14.83
C LEU A 357 -6.50 -0.63 -16.35
N ASP A 358 -5.62 0.03 -17.09
CA ASP A 358 -5.44 -0.13 -18.53
C ASP A 358 -4.23 -1.02 -18.84
N THR A 359 -4.38 -2.32 -18.56
CA THR A 359 -3.37 -3.37 -18.74
C THR A 359 -4.00 -4.64 -19.35
N CYS A 360 -3.22 -5.51 -19.99
CA CYS A 360 -3.71 -6.83 -20.40
C CYS A 360 -3.78 -7.79 -19.22
N HIS A 361 -4.67 -8.76 -19.36
CA HIS A 361 -4.91 -9.81 -18.37
C HIS A 361 -4.65 -11.23 -18.94
N SER A 362 -4.63 -11.42 -20.27
CA SER A 362 -4.54 -12.77 -20.87
C SER A 362 -3.19 -13.25 -21.42
N GLY A 363 -2.09 -12.51 -21.18
CA GLY A 363 -0.74 -12.98 -21.55
C GLY A 363 -0.39 -12.95 -23.05
N GLY A 364 -1.13 -12.23 -23.90
CA GLY A 364 -0.85 -12.10 -25.34
C GLY A 364 0.48 -11.39 -25.68
N GLN A 365 1.12 -11.79 -26.78
CA GLN A 365 2.46 -11.27 -27.19
C GLN A 365 2.46 -10.46 -28.50
N SER A 366 1.32 -10.09 -29.06
CA SER A 366 1.29 -9.38 -30.35
C SER A 366 1.51 -7.87 -30.18
N SER A 367 2.03 -7.24 -31.25
CA SER A 367 2.28 -5.79 -31.28
C SER A 367 1.01 -4.99 -30.96
N GLY A 368 1.12 -4.08 -29.99
CA GLY A 368 -0.01 -3.26 -29.49
C GLY A 368 -0.78 -3.85 -28.31
N GLN A 369 -0.45 -5.07 -27.84
CA GLN A 369 -0.99 -5.66 -26.61
C GLN A 369 -0.16 -5.28 -25.38
N LYS A 370 -0.80 -5.09 -24.23
CA LYS A 370 -0.18 -4.76 -22.94
C LYS A 370 0.10 -5.96 -22.01
N SER A 371 0.57 -7.09 -22.51
CA SER A 371 0.93 -8.27 -21.69
C SER A 371 2.37 -8.76 -21.89
N ILE A 372 2.94 -9.38 -20.86
CA ILE A 372 4.22 -10.10 -20.91
C ILE A 372 3.91 -11.60 -20.92
N GLY A 373 4.37 -12.31 -21.94
CA GLY A 373 3.97 -13.70 -22.16
C GLY A 373 4.49 -14.67 -21.11
N ALA A 374 3.58 -15.27 -20.36
CA ALA A 374 3.69 -16.64 -19.87
C ALA A 374 2.37 -17.34 -20.22
N ALA A 375 2.37 -18.16 -21.27
CA ALA A 375 1.23 -19.00 -21.59
C ALA A 375 1.16 -20.12 -20.54
N PRO A 376 0.07 -20.27 -19.77
CA PRO A 376 -0.16 -21.49 -19.03
C PRO A 376 -0.36 -22.65 -20.01
N ASP A 377 -0.18 -23.86 -19.50
CA ASP A 377 -0.62 -25.09 -20.17
C ASP A 377 -2.08 -24.92 -20.65
N PRO A 378 -2.37 -25.09 -21.96
CA PRO A 378 -3.71 -24.91 -22.52
C PRO A 378 -4.75 -25.92 -21.99
N SER A 379 -4.36 -26.88 -21.16
CA SER A 379 -5.25 -27.86 -20.53
C SER A 379 -5.92 -27.40 -19.23
N VAL A 380 -5.52 -26.26 -18.65
CA VAL A 380 -6.15 -25.68 -17.46
C VAL A 380 -7.04 -24.51 -17.88
N PRO A 381 -8.36 -24.52 -17.59
CA PRO A 381 -9.18 -23.31 -17.70
C PRO A 381 -8.65 -22.30 -16.69
N VAL A 382 -8.08 -21.18 -17.15
CA VAL A 382 -7.45 -20.18 -16.28
C VAL A 382 -8.25 -18.90 -16.28
N GLU A 383 -8.77 -18.53 -15.12
CA GLU A 383 -9.40 -17.23 -14.85
C GLU A 383 -8.32 -16.35 -14.20
N PHE A 384 -7.68 -15.48 -14.98
CA PHE A 384 -6.83 -14.41 -14.43
C PHE A 384 -7.67 -13.46 -13.56
N ASP A 385 -7.30 -13.27 -12.30
CA ASP A 385 -8.13 -12.59 -11.32
C ASP A 385 -7.37 -11.47 -10.58
N PHE A 386 -6.71 -10.57 -11.33
CA PHE A 386 -6.07 -9.41 -10.70
C PHE A 386 -7.12 -8.55 -9.98
N LEU A 387 -7.16 -8.75 -8.65
CA LEU A 387 -8.00 -8.07 -7.69
C LEU A 387 -9.50 -8.42 -7.62
N ASP A 388 -10.15 -9.38 -8.30
CA ASP A 388 -11.57 -9.71 -7.96
C ASP A 388 -11.60 -10.50 -6.63
N GLY A 389 -10.81 -11.57 -6.54
CA GLY A 389 -10.55 -12.32 -5.30
C GLY A 389 -9.94 -11.44 -4.21
N GLU A 390 -8.92 -10.66 -4.54
CA GLU A 390 -8.28 -9.74 -3.59
C GLU A 390 -9.14 -8.51 -3.26
N LEU A 391 -10.01 -7.96 -4.11
CA LEU A 391 -10.96 -6.90 -3.68
C LEU A 391 -12.03 -7.43 -2.76
N ALA A 392 -12.47 -8.68 -2.93
CA ALA A 392 -13.32 -9.33 -1.95
C ALA A 392 -12.59 -9.47 -0.60
N ARG A 393 -11.32 -9.90 -0.59
CA ARG A 393 -10.51 -10.01 0.63
C ARG A 393 -10.16 -8.65 1.25
N VAL A 394 -9.76 -7.66 0.45
CA VAL A 394 -9.48 -6.27 0.84
C VAL A 394 -10.75 -5.60 1.39
N LYS A 395 -11.94 -5.90 0.83
CA LYS A 395 -13.23 -5.49 1.38
C LYS A 395 -13.49 -6.12 2.74
N ASP A 396 -13.31 -7.43 2.85
CA ASP A 396 -13.59 -8.17 4.08
C ASP A 396 -12.58 -7.83 5.20
N ILE A 397 -11.38 -7.37 4.84
CA ILE A 397 -10.28 -7.01 5.74
C ILE A 397 -10.05 -5.48 5.75
N GLY A 398 -11.01 -4.71 5.21
CA GLY A 398 -11.36 -3.40 5.75
C GLY A 398 -11.29 -2.18 4.84
N GLN A 399 -10.73 -2.23 3.63
CA GLN A 399 -10.94 -1.13 2.69
C GLN A 399 -12.30 -1.30 2.04
N ARG A 400 -13.31 -0.71 2.68
CA ARG A 400 -14.73 -0.94 2.37
C ARG A 400 -15.26 -0.15 1.17
N ASP A 401 -14.60 0.95 0.81
CA ASP A 401 -15.04 1.88 -0.23
C ASP A 401 -14.06 1.89 -1.41
N THR A 402 -14.05 0.79 -2.18
CA THR A 402 -13.20 0.68 -3.38
C THR A 402 -13.99 0.25 -4.60
N ALA A 403 -13.65 0.80 -5.76
CA ALA A 403 -14.05 0.24 -7.05
C ALA A 403 -12.83 0.03 -7.95
N LEU A 404 -12.90 -0.99 -8.80
CA LEU A 404 -11.92 -1.29 -9.83
C LEU A 404 -12.60 -1.30 -11.20
N LEU A 405 -12.12 -0.42 -12.09
CA LEU A 405 -12.46 -0.40 -13.50
C LEU A 405 -11.27 -0.91 -14.31
N ALA A 406 -11.34 -2.12 -14.83
CA ALA A 406 -10.26 -2.71 -15.63
C ALA A 406 -10.63 -2.78 -17.12
N SER A 407 -9.61 -2.72 -17.97
CA SER A 407 -9.78 -2.51 -19.41
C SER A 407 -10.19 -3.75 -20.20
N SER A 408 -10.04 -4.94 -19.64
CA SER A 408 -10.46 -6.20 -20.26
C SER A 408 -10.80 -7.25 -19.20
N THR A 409 -11.45 -8.34 -19.60
CA THR A 409 -11.53 -9.53 -18.73
C THR A 409 -10.19 -10.24 -18.66
N SER A 410 -10.11 -11.17 -17.70
CA SER A 410 -9.04 -12.16 -17.50
C SER A 410 -8.50 -12.85 -18.76
N SER A 411 -9.41 -13.22 -19.66
CA SER A 411 -9.14 -13.94 -20.91
C SER A 411 -8.92 -13.03 -22.11
N GLN A 412 -8.97 -11.71 -21.91
CA GLN A 412 -8.87 -10.70 -22.95
C GLN A 412 -7.61 -9.84 -22.82
N VAL A 413 -7.31 -9.15 -23.92
CA VAL A 413 -6.15 -8.25 -24.06
C VAL A 413 -6.62 -6.80 -24.09
N SER A 414 -5.80 -5.90 -23.52
CA SER A 414 -5.93 -4.47 -23.69
C SER A 414 -5.07 -3.95 -24.83
N PHE A 415 -5.65 -3.10 -25.68
CA PHE A 415 -5.02 -2.60 -26.90
C PHE A 415 -4.68 -1.12 -26.84
N GLU A 416 -3.49 -0.80 -27.33
CA GLU A 416 -3.18 0.53 -27.84
C GLU A 416 -3.97 0.82 -29.12
N ARG A 417 -4.46 2.05 -29.30
CA ARG A 417 -5.14 2.43 -30.54
C ARG A 417 -4.20 2.38 -31.75
N LYS A 418 -4.76 2.13 -32.93
CA LYS A 418 -4.02 2.19 -34.20
C LYS A 418 -3.46 3.57 -34.49
N GLU A 419 -4.17 4.61 -34.04
CA GLU A 419 -3.76 6.01 -34.15
C GLU A 419 -2.53 6.33 -33.30
N ALA A 420 -2.13 5.43 -32.38
CA ALA A 420 -0.97 5.57 -31.52
C ALA A 420 -0.96 6.88 -30.72
N ASP A 421 -2.14 7.41 -30.40
CA ASP A 421 -2.37 8.59 -29.58
C ASP A 421 -2.50 8.21 -28.11
N LEU A 422 -3.40 7.26 -27.81
CA LEU A 422 -3.73 6.74 -26.49
C LEU A 422 -4.12 5.25 -26.58
N SER A 423 -4.27 4.60 -25.44
CA SER A 423 -4.88 3.27 -25.35
C SER A 423 -6.38 3.31 -25.55
N THR A 424 -6.99 2.19 -25.95
CA THR A 424 -8.40 2.15 -26.37
C THR A 424 -9.33 2.56 -25.24
N MET A 425 -9.23 1.91 -24.07
CA MET A 425 -10.05 2.29 -22.91
C MET A 425 -9.76 3.73 -22.49
N THR A 426 -8.49 4.09 -22.38
CA THR A 426 -8.07 5.43 -21.95
C THR A 426 -8.62 6.54 -22.83
N TYR A 427 -8.57 6.37 -24.15
CA TYR A 427 -9.13 7.34 -25.07
C TYR A 427 -10.61 7.57 -24.81
N PHE A 428 -11.41 6.52 -24.73
CA PHE A 428 -12.85 6.65 -24.52
C PHE A 428 -13.19 7.20 -23.13
N LEU A 429 -12.39 6.87 -22.10
CA LEU A 429 -12.55 7.45 -20.76
C LEU A 429 -12.30 8.95 -20.79
N VAL A 430 -11.23 9.40 -21.44
CA VAL A 430 -10.92 10.82 -21.61
C VAL A 430 -12.00 11.53 -22.42
N GLN A 431 -12.52 10.91 -23.49
CA GLN A 431 -13.61 11.48 -24.30
C GLN A 431 -14.89 11.63 -23.49
N GLU A 432 -15.28 10.60 -22.74
CA GLU A 432 -16.47 10.63 -21.88
C GLU A 432 -16.38 11.78 -20.87
N LEU A 433 -15.26 11.85 -20.14
CA LEU A 433 -15.05 12.91 -19.15
C LEU A 433 -15.01 14.32 -19.75
N ARG A 434 -14.57 14.48 -21.00
CA ARG A 434 -14.48 15.80 -21.68
C ARG A 434 -15.80 16.24 -22.30
N SER A 435 -16.50 15.31 -22.93
CA SER A 435 -17.69 15.62 -23.72
C SER A 435 -18.96 15.69 -22.87
N SER A 436 -18.97 15.05 -21.71
CA SER A 436 -20.10 15.08 -20.79
C SER A 436 -20.36 16.49 -20.25
N GLN A 437 -21.63 16.91 -20.32
CA GLN A 437 -22.09 18.23 -19.89
C GLN A 437 -22.40 18.30 -18.38
N GLY A 438 -22.56 17.15 -17.74
CA GLY A 438 -22.91 17.02 -16.32
C GLY A 438 -21.93 16.14 -15.55
N PRO A 439 -22.31 15.76 -14.32
CA PRO A 439 -21.56 14.79 -13.52
C PRO A 439 -21.50 13.42 -14.22
N VAL A 440 -20.41 12.69 -14.00
CA VAL A 440 -20.22 11.33 -14.51
C VAL A 440 -19.72 10.45 -13.36
N THR A 441 -20.51 9.43 -13.02
CA THR A 441 -20.14 8.38 -12.08
C THR A 441 -19.19 7.36 -12.71
N VAL A 442 -18.47 6.59 -11.87
CA VAL A 442 -17.66 5.46 -12.34
C VAL A 442 -18.51 4.43 -13.10
N THR A 443 -19.74 4.19 -12.65
CA THR A 443 -20.69 3.26 -13.28
C THR A 443 -21.15 3.76 -14.65
N GLU A 444 -21.50 5.05 -14.78
CA GLU A 444 -21.89 5.64 -16.07
C GLU A 444 -20.73 5.63 -17.07
N ALA A 445 -19.52 5.99 -16.61
CA ALA A 445 -18.32 5.90 -17.44
C ALA A 445 -18.08 4.46 -17.90
N PHE A 446 -18.23 3.47 -17.01
CA PHE A 446 -18.11 2.06 -17.34
C PHE A 446 -19.10 1.62 -18.42
N GLU A 447 -20.38 1.94 -18.30
CA GLU A 447 -21.39 1.55 -19.29
C GLU A 447 -21.06 2.12 -20.68
N GLN A 448 -20.61 3.37 -20.75
CA GLN A 448 -20.20 3.98 -22.01
C GLN A 448 -18.92 3.33 -22.59
N LEU A 449 -17.94 3.04 -21.73
CA LEU A 449 -16.70 2.37 -22.12
C LEU A 449 -16.99 0.97 -22.66
N LYS A 450 -17.88 0.23 -22.01
CA LYS A 450 -18.25 -1.14 -22.40
C LYS A 450 -18.74 -1.22 -23.84
N THR A 451 -19.50 -0.23 -24.30
CA THR A 451 -19.92 -0.14 -25.71
C THR A 451 -18.77 0.35 -26.60
N SER A 452 -18.17 1.48 -26.26
CA SER A 452 -17.24 2.18 -27.17
C SER A 452 -15.94 1.41 -27.41
N VAL A 453 -15.40 0.75 -26.38
CA VAL A 453 -14.19 -0.07 -26.46
C VAL A 453 -14.43 -1.30 -27.33
N VAL A 454 -15.54 -2.02 -27.09
CA VAL A 454 -15.90 -3.22 -27.84
C VAL A 454 -16.10 -2.89 -29.32
N ASP A 455 -16.80 -1.81 -29.64
CA ASP A 455 -17.02 -1.35 -31.02
C ASP A 455 -15.71 -1.03 -31.73
N TYR A 456 -14.81 -0.28 -31.08
CA TYR A 456 -13.52 0.06 -31.65
C TYR A 456 -12.65 -1.18 -31.87
N VAL A 457 -12.59 -2.09 -30.89
CA VAL A 457 -11.72 -3.28 -30.96
C VAL A 457 -12.23 -4.25 -32.01
N THR A 458 -13.54 -4.50 -32.06
CA THR A 458 -14.15 -5.37 -33.08
C THR A 458 -13.87 -4.85 -34.50
N LYS A 459 -13.93 -3.53 -34.69
CA LYS A 459 -13.66 -2.89 -35.99
C LYS A 459 -12.19 -2.90 -36.38
N ASN A 460 -11.27 -2.69 -35.43
CA ASN A 460 -9.87 -2.45 -35.74
C ASN A 460 -8.97 -3.67 -35.54
N PHE A 461 -9.34 -4.61 -34.68
CA PHE A 461 -8.58 -5.81 -34.33
C PHE A 461 -9.47 -7.06 -34.51
N PRO A 462 -9.82 -7.41 -35.76
CA PRO A 462 -10.76 -8.50 -36.03
C PRO A 462 -10.26 -9.83 -35.45
N GLY A 463 -11.16 -10.59 -34.84
CA GLY A 463 -10.84 -11.87 -34.19
C GLY A 463 -10.34 -11.74 -32.74
N THR A 464 -10.34 -10.53 -32.18
CA THR A 464 -9.98 -10.27 -30.78
C THR A 464 -11.11 -9.58 -30.05
N THR A 465 -11.05 -9.56 -28.71
CA THR A 465 -12.04 -8.90 -27.87
C THR A 465 -11.36 -8.17 -26.73
N GLN A 466 -11.95 -7.03 -26.34
CA GLN A 466 -11.60 -6.25 -25.17
C GLN A 466 -12.89 -5.67 -24.61
N THR A 467 -13.29 -6.15 -23.43
CA THR A 467 -14.50 -5.74 -22.74
C THR A 467 -14.11 -5.22 -21.36
N PRO A 468 -14.28 -3.92 -21.09
CA PRO A 468 -14.07 -3.37 -19.76
C PRO A 468 -14.89 -4.11 -18.70
N ILE A 469 -14.38 -4.17 -17.47
CA ILE A 469 -15.05 -4.73 -16.30
C ILE A 469 -15.07 -3.72 -15.16
N LEU A 470 -16.11 -3.77 -14.33
CA LEU A 470 -16.25 -2.95 -13.14
C LEU A 470 -16.59 -3.84 -11.94
N VAL A 471 -15.74 -3.80 -10.92
CA VAL A 471 -16.02 -4.31 -9.59
C VAL A 471 -16.29 -3.10 -8.70
N ASP A 472 -17.51 -2.95 -8.19
CA ASP A 472 -17.92 -1.78 -7.41
C ASP A 472 -18.34 -2.19 -6.00
N ASN A 473 -17.51 -1.85 -5.02
CA ASN A 473 -17.80 -2.02 -3.60
C ASN A 473 -18.04 -0.68 -2.89
N LEU A 474 -18.26 0.42 -3.61
CA LEU A 474 -18.45 1.73 -3.00
C LEU A 474 -19.79 1.81 -2.24
N SER A 475 -19.79 2.43 -1.06
CA SER A 475 -20.98 2.70 -0.24
C SER A 475 -21.96 3.70 -0.86
N GLY A 476 -21.59 4.33 -1.98
CA GLY A 476 -22.42 5.25 -2.73
C GLY A 476 -21.75 5.71 -4.03
N PRO A 477 -22.44 6.52 -4.86
CA PRO A 477 -21.93 6.93 -6.17
C PRO A 477 -20.59 7.66 -6.08
N PHE A 478 -19.59 7.21 -6.84
CA PHE A 478 -18.31 7.91 -6.98
C PHE A 478 -18.29 8.65 -8.31
N LEU A 479 -18.19 9.98 -8.25
CA LEU A 479 -18.14 10.83 -9.42
C LEU A 479 -16.70 10.93 -9.91
N LEU A 480 -16.40 10.43 -11.11
CA LEU A 480 -15.14 10.73 -11.80
C LEU A 480 -15.12 12.19 -12.26
N ARG A 481 -16.29 12.73 -12.63
CA ARG A 481 -16.56 14.14 -12.90
C ARG A 481 -17.70 14.60 -12.00
N PRO A 482 -17.44 15.39 -10.94
CA PRO A 482 -18.47 15.86 -10.02
C PRO A 482 -19.33 17.00 -10.57
#